data_AF-A0A945DUB0-F1
#
_entry.id   AF-A0A945DUB0-F1
#
_cell.length_a   1.000
_cell.length_b   1.000
_cell.length_c   1.000
_cell.angle_alpha   90.00
_cell.angle_beta   90.00
_cell.angle_gamma   90.00
#
_symmetry.space_group_name_H-M   'P 1'
#
loop_
_entity.id
_entity.type
_entity.pdbx_description
1 polymer ?
#
loop_
_entity_poly.entity_id
_entity_poly.type
_entity_poly.pdbx_seq_one_letter_code
_entity_poly.pdbx_strand_id
1 'polypeptide(L)'
;MRALKICLGVFIGFIAGILGFIALGSVLASFSIPKPAEIYRYAPQKSLIGYFLILYPIAFMFFGSVAGGCLTAYLIRRKSKYFISKHGAETAEELKAEQK
;
A
#
# COMPACT_ATOMS: atom_id res chain seq x y z
N MET A 1 -20.16 -0.71 -2.88
CA MET A 1 -19.03 0.05 -3.47
C MET A 1 -17.80 0.23 -2.58
N ARG A 2 -17.88 0.16 -1.24
CA ARG A 2 -16.68 0.32 -0.38
C ARG A 2 -15.61 -0.76 -0.62
N ALA A 3 -16.04 -2.02 -0.79
CA ALA A 3 -15.15 -3.13 -1.12
C ALA A 3 -14.38 -2.90 -2.42
N LEU A 4 -15.05 -2.48 -3.50
CA LEU A 4 -14.41 -2.16 -4.79
C LEU A 4 -13.31 -1.09 -4.65
N LYS A 5 -13.52 -0.06 -3.82
CA LYS A 5 -12.50 0.96 -3.56
C LYS A 5 -11.29 0.40 -2.83
N ILE A 6 -11.52 -0.47 -1.85
CA ILE A 6 -10.43 -1.14 -1.13
C ILE A 6 -9.65 -2.06 -2.09
N CYS A 7 -10.34 -2.84 -2.93
CA CYS A 7 -9.71 -3.65 -3.97
C CYS A 7 -8.86 -2.81 -4.94
N LEU A 8 -9.35 -1.64 -5.36
CA LEU A 8 -8.58 -0.72 -6.18
C LEU A 8 -7.33 -0.23 -5.44
N GLY A 9 -7.45 0.11 -4.16
CA GLY A 9 -6.33 0.50 -3.31
C GLY A 9 -5.27 -0.60 -3.16
N VAL A 10 -5.70 -1.85 -2.99
CA VAL A 10 -4.83 -3.03 -2.99
C VAL A 10 -4.10 -3.17 -4.32
N PHE A 11 -4.80 -3.00 -5.45
CA PHE A 11 -4.22 -3.11 -6.78
C PHE A 11 -3.19 -2.01 -7.07
N ILE A 12 -3.49 -0.77 -6.68
CA ILE A 12 -2.54 0.35 -6.80
C ILE A 12 -1.32 0.11 -5.89
N GLY A 13 -1.56 -0.36 -4.67
CA GLY A 13 -0.50 -0.72 -3.73
C GLY A 13 0.41 -1.82 -4.26
N PHE A 14 -0.15 -2.82 -4.95
CA PHE A 14 0.60 -3.88 -5.62
C PHE A 14 1.54 -3.33 -6.70
N ILE A 15 1.03 -2.47 -7.60
CA ILE A 15 1.81 -1.82 -8.65
C ILE A 15 2.93 -0.96 -8.03
N ALA A 16 2.62 -0.18 -7.00
CA ALA A 16 3.61 0.63 -6.27
C ALA A 16 4.69 -0.25 -5.61
N GLY A 17 4.32 -1.41 -5.08
CA GLY A 17 5.26 -2.40 -4.55
C GLY A 17 6.24 -2.91 -5.61
N ILE A 18 5.77 -3.19 -6.82
CA ILE A 18 6.62 -3.60 -7.95
C ILE A 18 7.59 -2.47 -8.35
N LEU A 19 7.09 -1.23 -8.46
CA LEU A 19 7.93 -0.08 -8.77
C LEU A 19 8.99 0.17 -7.69
N GLY A 20 8.60 0.01 -6.41
CA GLY A 20 9.51 0.10 -5.28
C GLY A 20 10.62 -0.96 -5.34
N PHE A 21 10.29 -2.19 -5.72
CA PHE A 21 11.28 -3.25 -5.92
C PHE A 21 12.30 -2.89 -7.02
N ILE A 22 11.82 -2.38 -8.16
CA ILE A 22 12.69 -1.97 -9.28
C ILE A 22 13.60 -0.81 -8.87
N ALA A 23 13.05 0.19 -8.17
CA ALA A 23 13.80 1.33 -7.68
C ALA A 23 14.88 0.88 -6.68
N LEU A 24 14.53 0.01 -5.74
CA LEU A 24 15.47 -0.51 -4.75
C LEU A 24 16.60 -1.31 -5.41
N GLY A 25 16.28 -2.16 -6.38
CA GLY A 25 17.28 -2.88 -7.18
C GLY A 25 18.23 -1.93 -7.94
N SER A 26 17.75 -0.76 -8.36
CA SER A 26 18.56 0.28 -9.00
C SER A 26 19.48 1.00 -8.00
N VAL A 27 19.00 1.22 -6.77
CA VAL A 27 19.82 1.78 -5.68
C VAL A 27 20.92 0.79 -5.29
N LEU A 28 20.61 -0.49 -5.11
CA LEU A 28 21.62 -1.51 -4.78
C LEU A 28 22.74 -1.59 -5.84
N ALA A 29 22.37 -1.47 -7.11
CA ALA A 29 23.34 -1.43 -8.21
C ALA A 29 24.29 -0.22 -8.15
N SER A 30 23.84 0.89 -7.57
CA SER A 30 24.67 2.10 -7.36
C SER A 30 25.74 1.89 -6.27
N PHE A 31 25.55 0.91 -5.39
CA PHE A 31 26.52 0.53 -4.34
C PHE A 31 27.39 -0.67 -4.75
N SER A 32 27.44 -1.03 -6.04
CA SER A 32 28.15 -2.22 -6.55
C SER A 32 27.66 -3.54 -5.94
N ILE A 33 26.47 -3.56 -5.34
CA ILE A 33 25.83 -4.79 -4.89
C ILE A 33 25.12 -5.41 -6.11
N PRO A 34 25.43 -6.67 -6.47
CA PRO A 34 24.83 -7.32 -7.62
C PRO A 34 23.31 -7.29 -7.52
N LYS A 35 22.66 -6.97 -8.64
CA LYS A 35 21.20 -6.80 -8.64
C LYS A 35 20.54 -8.12 -8.25
N PRO A 36 19.42 -8.07 -7.50
CA PRO A 36 18.60 -9.24 -7.22
C PRO A 36 18.30 -10.10 -8.46
N ALA A 37 18.05 -9.44 -9.61
CA ALA A 37 17.77 -10.08 -10.88
C ALA A 37 18.98 -10.79 -11.52
N GLU A 38 20.20 -10.31 -11.30
CA GLU A 38 21.42 -10.96 -11.79
C GLU A 38 21.75 -12.21 -10.98
N ILE A 39 21.59 -12.13 -9.66
CA ILE A 39 21.75 -13.30 -8.78
C ILE A 39 20.74 -14.39 -9.17
N TYR A 40 19.53 -14.00 -9.54
CA TYR A 40 18.49 -14.92 -10.04
C TYR A 40 18.89 -15.67 -11.31
N ARG A 41 19.68 -15.04 -12.19
CA ARG A 41 20.00 -15.55 -13.52
C ARG A 41 21.24 -16.44 -13.53
N TYR A 42 22.15 -16.24 -12.57
CA TYR A 42 23.47 -16.88 -12.59
C TYR A 42 23.82 -17.69 -11.33
N ALA A 43 22.98 -17.77 -10.29
CA ALA A 43 23.30 -18.54 -9.09
C ALA A 43 23.17 -20.06 -9.31
N PRO A 44 24.27 -20.84 -9.30
CA PRO A 44 24.23 -22.30 -9.43
C PRO A 44 24.04 -23.01 -8.07
N GLN A 45 24.02 -22.26 -6.96
CA GLN A 45 24.06 -22.81 -5.60
C GLN A 45 22.83 -22.41 -4.79
N LYS A 46 22.33 -23.37 -3.97
CA LYS A 46 21.34 -23.16 -2.91
C LYS A 46 21.92 -22.25 -1.81
N SER A 47 22.06 -20.96 -2.12
CA SER A 47 22.49 -19.93 -1.19
C SER A 47 21.28 -19.36 -0.46
N LEU A 48 21.41 -19.13 0.85
CA LEU A 48 20.40 -18.46 1.68
C LEU A 48 20.03 -17.07 1.10
N ILE A 49 21.00 -16.40 0.46
CA ILE A 49 20.80 -15.13 -0.24
C ILE A 49 19.86 -15.28 -1.44
N GLY A 50 19.98 -16.39 -2.19
CA GLY A 50 19.13 -16.68 -3.33
C GLY A 50 17.68 -16.89 -2.92
N TYR A 51 17.44 -17.61 -1.82
CA TYR A 51 16.10 -17.76 -1.26
C TYR A 51 15.50 -16.43 -0.77
N PHE A 52 16.31 -15.60 -0.10
CA PHE A 52 15.89 -14.26 0.30
C PHE A 52 15.47 -13.40 -0.91
N LEU A 53 16.22 -13.51 -2.02
CA LEU A 53 15.96 -12.77 -3.25
C LEU A 53 14.75 -13.27 -4.04
N ILE A 54 14.40 -14.56 -3.93
CA ILE A 54 13.14 -15.13 -4.45
C ILE A 54 11.94 -14.59 -3.67
N LEU A 55 12.07 -14.47 -2.35
CA LEU A 55 11.00 -13.97 -1.49
C LEU A 55 10.86 -12.44 -1.55
N TYR A 56 11.88 -11.72 -2.01
CA TYR A 56 11.93 -10.27 -1.97
C TYR A 56 10.87 -9.57 -2.84
N PRO A 57 10.67 -9.93 -4.13
CA PRO A 57 9.59 -9.37 -4.94
C PRO A 57 8.22 -9.68 -4.36
N ILE A 58 8.04 -10.90 -3.85
CA ILE A 58 6.79 -11.35 -3.22
C ILE A 58 6.49 -10.50 -1.98
N ALA A 59 7.51 -10.24 -1.15
CA ALA A 59 7.37 -9.39 0.02
C ALA A 59 6.99 -7.95 -0.36
N PHE A 60 7.65 -7.35 -1.36
CA PHE A 60 7.31 -5.99 -1.83
C PHE A 60 5.90 -5.89 -2.39
N MET A 61 5.47 -6.88 -3.17
CA MET A 61 4.10 -6.97 -3.69
C MET A 61 3.08 -7.11 -2.55
N PHE A 62 3.36 -7.96 -1.57
CA PHE A 62 2.48 -8.21 -0.42
C PHE A 62 2.37 -6.97 0.47
N PHE A 63 3.50 -6.38 0.86
CA PHE A 63 3.54 -5.15 1.66
C PHE A 63 2.87 -3.98 0.94
N GLY A 64 3.14 -3.79 -0.36
CA GLY A 64 2.49 -2.75 -1.16
C GLY A 64 0.97 -2.92 -1.20
N SER A 65 0.51 -4.16 -1.44
CA SER A 65 -0.92 -4.52 -1.44
C SER A 65 -1.59 -4.24 -0.10
N VAL A 66 -0.99 -4.68 1.01
CA VAL A 66 -1.50 -4.46 2.37
C VAL A 66 -1.53 -2.97 2.70
N ALA A 67 -0.45 -2.23 2.42
CA ALA A 67 -0.37 -0.80 2.67
C ALA A 67 -1.43 -0.03 1.87
N GLY A 68 -1.58 -0.32 0.57
CA GLY A 68 -2.57 0.32 -0.29
C GLY A 68 -4.01 0.03 0.14
N GLY A 69 -4.30 -1.22 0.53
CA GLY A 69 -5.60 -1.61 1.08
C GLY A 69 -5.91 -0.93 2.42
N CYS A 70 -4.97 -0.95 3.35
CA CYS A 70 -5.09 -0.31 4.67
C CYS A 70 -5.27 1.21 4.56
N LEU A 71 -4.47 1.88 3.73
CA LEU A 71 -4.58 3.32 3.50
C LEU A 71 -5.96 3.67 2.94
N THR A 72 -6.44 2.91 1.96
CA THR A 72 -7.75 3.16 1.35
C THR A 72 -8.89 2.91 2.34
N ALA A 73 -8.81 1.85 3.14
CA ALA A 73 -9.77 1.58 4.21
C ALA A 73 -9.77 2.71 5.26
N TYR A 74 -8.59 3.20 5.65
CA TYR A 74 -8.44 4.33 6.57
C TYR A 74 -9.07 5.61 6.02
N LEU A 75 -8.80 5.96 4.75
CA LEU A 75 -9.36 7.15 4.11
C LEU A 75 -10.89 7.08 4.00
N ILE A 76 -11.44 5.91 3.66
CA ILE A 76 -12.90 5.71 3.62
C ILE A 76 -13.50 5.90 5.02
N ARG A 77 -12.88 5.32 6.06
CA ARG A 77 -13.34 5.46 7.44
C ARG A 77 -13.27 6.89 7.94
N ARG A 78 -12.18 7.61 7.61
CA ARG A 78 -12.00 9.04 7.95
C ARG A 78 -13.05 9.92 7.26
N LYS A 79 -13.30 9.71 5.96
CA LYS A 79 -14.34 10.44 5.21
C LYS A 79 -15.74 10.19 5.79
N SER A 80 -16.04 8.95 6.20
CA SER A 80 -17.31 8.62 6.85
C SER A 80 -17.47 9.33 8.20
N LYS A 81 -16.43 9.36 9.05
CA LYS A 81 -16.49 10.08 10.34
C LYS A 81 -16.66 11.59 10.15
N TYR A 82 -15.95 12.18 9.19
CA TYR A 82 -16.06 13.61 8.91
C TYR A 82 -17.46 14.01 8.42
N PHE A 83 -18.06 13.19 7.55
CA PHE A 83 -19.43 13.41 7.08
C PHE A 83 -20.46 13.37 8.22
N ILE A 84 -20.35 12.37 9.12
CA ILE A 84 -21.23 12.26 10.30
C ILE A 84 -21.03 13.47 11.23
N SER A 85 -19.79 13.88 11.46
CA SER A 85 -19.50 15.05 12.31
C SER A 85 -20.06 16.34 11.75
N LYS A 86 -19.98 16.55 10.43
CA LYS A 86 -20.39 17.81 9.81
C LYS A 86 -21.92 17.93 9.76
N HIS A 87 -22.60 16.91 9.26
CA HIS A 87 -24.07 16.96 9.17
C HIS A 87 -24.75 16.73 10.51
N GLY A 88 -24.19 15.91 11.40
CA GLY A 88 -24.74 15.78 12.76
C GLY A 88 -24.66 17.08 13.56
N ALA A 89 -23.67 17.94 13.28
CA ALA A 89 -23.56 19.26 13.88
C ALA A 89 -24.55 20.27 13.26
N GLU A 90 -24.68 20.30 11.92
CA GLU A 90 -25.65 21.15 11.23
C GLU A 90 -27.09 20.84 11.66
N THR A 91 -27.49 19.57 11.71
CA THR A 91 -28.85 19.18 12.12
C THR A 91 -29.14 19.51 13.59
N ALA A 92 -28.12 19.48 14.45
CA ALA A 92 -28.26 19.84 15.86
C ALA A 92 -28.36 21.37 16.07
N GLU A 93 -27.71 22.18 15.22
CA GLU A 93 -27.89 23.64 15.23
C GLU A 93 -29.26 24.05 14.69
N GLU A 94 -29.74 23.42 13.61
CA GLU A 94 -31.09 23.69 13.07
C GLU A 94 -32.19 23.38 14.10
N LEU A 95 -32.10 22.25 14.81
CA LEU A 95 -33.04 21.90 15.89
C LEU A 95 -33.01 22.87 17.08
N LYS A 96 -31.86 23.50 17.36
CA LYS A 96 -31.76 24.53 18.41
C LYS A 96 -32.31 25.88 17.96
N ALA A 97 -32.30 26.17 16.66
CA ALA A 97 -32.84 27.39 16.09
C ALA A 97 -34.38 27.37 16.00
N GLU A 98 -35.00 26.21 15.78
CA GLU A 98 -36.47 26.07 15.77
C GLU A 98 -37.13 26.09 17.16
N GLN A 99 -36.37 25.79 18.24
CA GLN A 99 -36.90 25.82 19.62
C GLN A 99 -36.84 27.19 20.30
N LYS A 100 -36.56 28.27 19.54
CA LYS A 100 -36.38 29.63 20.07
C LYS A 100 -37.38 30.60 19.44
#